data_AF-A0AAV7B2D6-F1
#
_entry.id   AF-A0AAV7B2D6-F1
#
_cell.length_a   1.000
_cell.length_b   1.000
_cell.length_c   1.000
_cell.angle_alpha   90.00
_cell.angle_beta   90.00
_cell.angle_gamma   90.00
#
_symmetry.space_group_name_H-M   'P 1'
#
loop_
_entity.id
_entity.type
_entity.pdbx_description
1 polymer ?
#
loop_
_entity_poly.entity_id
_entity_poly.type
_entity_poly.pdbx_seq_one_letter_code
_entity_poly.pdbx_strand_id
1 'polypeptide(L)'
;MCCHFPQSVYILVLALLAIVHALTPSHFLSQADVERLKDTLEHPLSDLENAYYYIVGFHNLGASVADEKVRLKNEDHVDANNVDSLFLLLKPAQALSPDLVARLDDLGGQYLQFEEGLEATALFVAATYRLSDHVGVEPALKEEQVVQLVNAIFSRKSFESLPEAFSVAFAASALSHNRYHLPLIVVPDGPAAVSHKQPLLRLLVTNVLSQRLSDAKVKLNQAKSSSTKATVLEQAAFTPSGDAFELNFMDSKPASGYYDFSVSVEGDSRFLASQVEIKVKVSTEVGISNVDLSIVDKDQSISPKTTRVIFPSKAKGPFTADSHQNFALSFLLTDVNTGASLTPHQTFVRLHNQKTGQEVVFVAEPDTKGTYRFELDPSERKSEFDSASGTYTLYLMVGDATLENPILWNVADVVIKFPEEDTPTPLQSKNLFTPKPDIQHLFREPEKRPPNVVSNTFTALVLAPLLLLFILWVKIGVNISNFSFSPSTLIFHLGHAAMLGLMYVYWTQLNMFQTLKYLALLGIVTFLAGNRMLAHKAVKR
;
A
#
# COMPACT_ATOMS: atom_id res chain seq x y z
N MET A 1 -6.22 72.93 -7.20
CA MET A 1 -5.60 73.08 -8.54
C MET A 1 -5.85 71.81 -9.31
N CYS A 2 -6.66 71.92 -10.36
CA CYS A 2 -7.04 70.85 -11.27
C CYS A 2 -5.84 70.29 -12.02
N CYS A 3 -5.81 68.99 -12.24
CA CYS A 3 -5.16 68.37 -13.39
C CYS A 3 -5.98 67.15 -13.83
N HIS A 4 -6.79 67.35 -14.86
CA HIS A 4 -7.28 66.31 -15.77
C HIS A 4 -6.13 65.83 -16.66
N PHE A 5 -6.01 64.53 -16.91
CA PHE A 5 -5.46 63.90 -18.13
C PHE A 5 -5.97 62.43 -18.17
N PRO A 6 -6.07 61.75 -19.33
CA PRO A 6 -7.34 61.46 -20.00
C PRO A 6 -7.57 59.97 -20.31
N GLN A 7 -8.74 59.70 -20.89
CA GLN A 7 -9.12 58.45 -21.57
C GLN A 7 -8.01 57.95 -22.52
N SER A 8 -7.50 56.74 -22.27
CA SER A 8 -6.88 55.82 -23.25
C SER A 8 -6.63 54.48 -22.58
N VAL A 9 -7.69 53.73 -22.28
CA VAL A 9 -7.62 52.29 -21.98
C VAL A 9 -8.22 51.58 -23.18
N TYR A 10 -7.40 51.37 -24.20
CA TYR A 10 -7.64 50.42 -25.27
C TYR A 10 -6.46 49.44 -25.29
N ILE A 11 -6.77 48.18 -25.58
CA ILE A 11 -5.88 47.01 -25.66
C ILE A 11 -5.64 46.29 -24.31
N LEU A 12 -6.73 45.77 -23.74
CA LEU A 12 -6.69 44.51 -23.00
C LEU A 12 -7.84 43.62 -23.50
N VAL A 13 -7.78 43.29 -24.79
CA VAL A 13 -8.65 42.28 -25.43
C VAL A 13 -7.73 41.44 -26.30
N LEU A 14 -7.31 40.29 -25.78
CA LEU A 14 -6.90 39.14 -26.60
C LEU A 14 -6.85 37.89 -25.72
N ALA A 15 -7.62 36.88 -26.15
CA ALA A 15 -7.61 35.49 -25.73
C ALA A 15 -8.32 35.11 -24.40
N LEU A 16 -9.60 35.45 -24.28
CA LEU A 16 -10.58 34.44 -23.82
C LEU A 16 -10.95 33.62 -25.07
N LEU A 17 -10.06 32.70 -25.46
CA LEU A 17 -10.45 31.63 -26.37
C LEU A 17 -11.45 30.78 -25.59
N ALA A 18 -12.69 30.72 -26.09
CA ALA A 18 -13.59 29.65 -25.71
C ALA A 18 -12.82 28.35 -25.92
N ILE A 19 -12.51 27.66 -24.82
CA ILE A 19 -11.91 26.33 -24.87
C ILE A 19 -13.02 25.44 -25.41
N VAL A 20 -13.08 25.29 -26.73
CA VAL A 20 -13.73 24.12 -27.32
C VAL A 20 -12.94 22.95 -26.74
N HIS A 21 -13.56 22.22 -25.82
CA HIS A 21 -12.93 21.08 -25.17
C HIS A 21 -12.39 20.17 -26.27
N ALA A 22 -11.07 19.91 -26.25
CA ALA A 22 -10.47 18.93 -27.13
C ALA A 22 -11.22 17.60 -26.99
N LEU A 23 -11.25 16.78 -28.04
CA LEU A 23 -11.71 15.40 -27.91
C LEU A 23 -10.93 14.74 -26.78
N THR A 24 -11.65 14.14 -25.83
CA THR A 24 -10.95 13.53 -24.70
C THR A 24 -10.06 12.41 -25.23
N PRO A 25 -8.76 12.35 -24.89
CA PRO A 25 -7.78 11.49 -25.57
C PRO A 25 -8.09 9.99 -25.57
N SER A 26 -9.07 9.54 -24.80
CA SER A 26 -9.54 8.15 -24.71
C SER A 26 -10.73 7.81 -25.62
N HIS A 27 -11.41 8.80 -26.22
CA HIS A 27 -12.70 8.65 -26.88
C HIS A 27 -12.56 8.67 -28.41
N PHE A 28 -11.91 7.62 -28.95
CA PHE A 28 -11.74 7.40 -30.38
C PHE A 28 -11.53 5.91 -30.67
N LEU A 29 -11.70 5.51 -31.93
CA LEU A 29 -11.36 4.16 -32.37
C LEU A 29 -9.87 4.12 -32.76
N SER A 30 -9.04 3.47 -31.93
CA SER A 30 -7.67 3.11 -32.32
C SER A 30 -7.68 2.09 -33.46
N GLN A 31 -6.55 1.86 -34.13
CA GLN A 31 -6.46 0.85 -35.19
C GLN A 31 -6.94 -0.54 -34.70
N ALA A 32 -6.58 -0.94 -33.49
CA ALA A 32 -7.04 -2.18 -32.87
C ALA A 32 -8.56 -2.15 -32.55
N ASP A 33 -9.12 -0.99 -32.22
CA ASP A 33 -10.57 -0.84 -32.01
C ASP A 33 -11.33 -0.95 -33.33
N VAL A 34 -10.79 -0.40 -34.42
CA VAL A 34 -11.34 -0.55 -35.79
C VAL A 34 -11.30 -2.02 -36.22
N GLU A 35 -10.23 -2.75 -35.93
CA GLU A 35 -10.13 -4.20 -36.18
C GLU A 35 -11.16 -4.99 -35.36
N ARG A 36 -11.26 -4.73 -34.05
CA ARG A 36 -12.32 -5.33 -33.21
C ARG A 36 -13.72 -5.06 -33.72
N LEU A 37 -13.96 -3.86 -34.23
CA LEU A 37 -15.26 -3.49 -34.80
C LEU A 37 -15.53 -4.29 -36.08
N LYS A 38 -14.52 -4.53 -36.92
CA LYS A 38 -14.62 -5.44 -38.08
C LYS A 38 -14.92 -6.87 -37.65
N ASP A 39 -14.23 -7.38 -36.64
CA ASP A 39 -14.48 -8.72 -36.08
C ASP A 39 -15.92 -8.83 -35.54
N THR A 40 -16.41 -7.78 -34.88
CA THR A 40 -17.79 -7.73 -34.38
C THR A 40 -18.82 -7.65 -35.52
N LEU A 41 -18.46 -7.09 -36.67
CA LEU A 41 -19.33 -7.13 -37.85
C LEU A 41 -19.28 -8.49 -38.55
N GLU A 42 -18.25 -9.30 -38.31
CA GLU A 42 -18.08 -10.61 -38.94
C GLU A 42 -18.97 -11.67 -38.29
N HIS A 43 -20.18 -11.85 -38.85
CA HIS A 43 -21.18 -12.79 -38.38
C HIS A 43 -21.73 -13.68 -39.52
N PRO A 44 -22.35 -14.83 -39.21
CA PRO A 44 -23.05 -15.65 -40.21
C PRO A 44 -24.15 -14.84 -40.90
N LEU A 45 -24.18 -14.86 -42.24
CA LEU A 45 -25.17 -14.17 -43.07
C LEU A 45 -26.50 -14.95 -43.07
N SER A 46 -27.18 -14.97 -41.92
CA SER A 46 -28.42 -15.74 -41.72
C SER A 46 -29.63 -15.14 -42.46
N ASP A 47 -29.69 -13.82 -42.52
CA ASP A 47 -30.80 -13.00 -43.01
C ASP A 47 -30.30 -11.74 -43.71
N LEU A 48 -31.23 -11.04 -44.39
CA LEU A 48 -30.92 -9.86 -45.21
C LEU A 48 -30.40 -8.69 -44.37
N GLU A 49 -30.84 -8.57 -43.12
CA GLU A 49 -30.45 -7.51 -42.20
C GLU A 49 -28.99 -7.66 -41.75
N ASN A 50 -28.60 -8.86 -41.33
CA ASN A 50 -27.22 -9.19 -41.00
C ASN A 50 -26.30 -9.04 -42.23
N ALA A 51 -26.79 -9.40 -43.42
CA ALA A 51 -26.05 -9.19 -44.66
C ALA A 51 -25.85 -7.71 -45.00
N TYR A 52 -26.88 -6.88 -44.77
CA TYR A 52 -26.77 -5.43 -44.93
C TYR A 52 -25.74 -4.83 -43.97
N TYR A 53 -25.83 -5.16 -42.68
CA TYR A 53 -24.89 -4.65 -41.66
C TYR A 53 -23.45 -5.06 -41.95
N TYR A 54 -23.24 -6.30 -42.39
CA TYR A 54 -21.92 -6.79 -42.80
C TYR A 54 -21.38 -6.01 -44.00
N ILE A 55 -22.12 -5.98 -45.13
CA ILE A 55 -21.63 -5.38 -46.39
C ILE A 55 -21.41 -3.88 -46.23
N VAL A 56 -22.41 -3.17 -45.72
CA VAL A 56 -22.36 -1.72 -45.60
C VAL A 56 -21.42 -1.31 -44.47
N GLY A 57 -21.41 -2.03 -43.34
CA GLY A 57 -20.47 -1.80 -42.24
C GLY A 57 -19.02 -1.92 -42.68
N PHE A 58 -18.64 -3.02 -43.35
CA PHE A 58 -17.26 -3.21 -43.85
C PHE A 58 -16.86 -2.15 -44.87
N HIS A 59 -17.75 -1.80 -45.80
CA HIS A 59 -17.50 -0.73 -46.76
C HIS A 59 -17.24 0.61 -46.06
N ASN A 60 -18.04 0.96 -45.05
CA ASN A 60 -17.89 2.21 -44.29
C ASN A 60 -16.59 2.27 -43.47
N LEU A 61 -16.03 1.12 -43.09
CA LEU A 61 -14.71 1.00 -42.45
C LEU A 61 -13.55 0.94 -43.46
N GLY A 62 -13.81 1.16 -44.75
CA GLY A 62 -12.82 1.15 -45.82
C GLY A 62 -12.24 -0.24 -46.12
N ALA A 63 -12.94 -1.32 -45.73
CA ALA A 63 -12.52 -2.68 -45.99
C ALA A 63 -13.22 -3.26 -47.24
N SER A 64 -12.50 -4.08 -48.00
CA SER A 64 -13.07 -4.82 -49.14
C SER A 64 -13.81 -6.05 -48.63
N VAL A 65 -15.02 -6.28 -49.14
CA VAL A 65 -15.81 -7.49 -48.86
C VAL A 65 -15.42 -8.57 -49.88
N ALA A 66 -15.17 -9.81 -49.44
CA ALA A 66 -14.87 -10.92 -50.35
C ALA A 66 -16.13 -11.33 -51.16
N ASP A 67 -16.00 -11.37 -52.49
CA ASP A 67 -17.09 -11.67 -53.45
C ASP A 67 -17.83 -12.99 -53.14
N GLU A 68 -17.16 -13.96 -52.53
CA GLU A 68 -17.71 -15.28 -52.22
C GLU A 68 -18.74 -15.26 -51.07
N LYS A 69 -18.64 -14.30 -50.13
CA LYS A 69 -19.61 -14.12 -49.02
C LYS A 69 -20.86 -13.35 -49.46
N VAL A 70 -20.72 -12.39 -50.38
CA VAL A 70 -21.84 -11.59 -50.93
C VAL A 70 -22.80 -12.46 -51.77
N ARG A 71 -22.33 -13.60 -52.25
CA ARG A 71 -23.06 -14.49 -53.15
C ARG A 71 -24.01 -15.47 -52.45
N LEU A 72 -24.03 -15.50 -51.11
CA LEU A 72 -24.92 -16.36 -50.32
C LEU A 72 -26.26 -15.65 -50.04
N LYS A 73 -27.34 -16.26 -50.59
CA LYS A 73 -28.76 -15.89 -50.55
C LYS A 73 -29.21 -14.72 -51.44
N ASN A 74 -29.02 -14.87 -52.75
CA ASN A 74 -29.79 -14.12 -53.76
C ASN A 74 -30.93 -14.93 -54.41
N GLU A 75 -31.30 -16.11 -53.89
CA GLU A 75 -32.29 -16.96 -54.58
C GLU A 75 -33.63 -17.19 -53.88
N ASP A 76 -33.88 -16.75 -52.65
CA ASP A 76 -35.21 -16.87 -52.08
C ASP A 76 -35.51 -15.69 -51.16
N HIS A 77 -36.55 -14.91 -51.51
CA HIS A 77 -37.18 -13.80 -50.77
C HIS A 77 -36.63 -12.38 -51.01
N VAL A 78 -36.60 -11.93 -52.26
CA VAL A 78 -36.60 -10.48 -52.56
C VAL A 78 -37.91 -10.15 -53.28
N ASP A 79 -38.90 -9.69 -52.52
CA ASP A 79 -40.11 -9.06 -53.06
C ASP A 79 -39.79 -7.60 -53.38
N ALA A 80 -39.82 -7.26 -54.68
CA ALA A 80 -39.44 -5.95 -55.21
C ALA A 80 -40.40 -4.81 -54.84
N ASN A 81 -41.43 -5.07 -54.03
CA ASN A 81 -42.42 -4.09 -53.58
C ASN A 81 -42.46 -3.88 -52.05
N ASN A 82 -41.54 -4.43 -51.27
CA ASN A 82 -41.53 -4.18 -49.83
C ASN A 82 -40.87 -2.83 -49.49
N VAL A 83 -41.71 -1.87 -49.12
CA VAL A 83 -41.35 -0.48 -48.79
C VAL A 83 -40.48 -0.40 -47.53
N ASP A 84 -40.46 -1.43 -46.67
CA ASP A 84 -39.71 -1.45 -45.40
C ASP A 84 -38.19 -1.31 -45.57
N SER A 85 -37.63 -1.79 -46.70
CA SER A 85 -36.20 -1.64 -47.02
C SER A 85 -35.85 -0.23 -47.51
N LEU A 86 -36.82 0.48 -48.11
CA LEU A 86 -36.72 1.90 -48.46
C LEU A 86 -37.05 2.80 -47.26
N PHE A 87 -37.83 2.29 -46.30
CA PHE A 87 -38.29 3.00 -45.11
C PHE A 87 -37.17 3.29 -44.10
N LEU A 88 -36.15 2.43 -44.04
CA LEU A 88 -34.94 2.62 -43.21
C LEU A 88 -33.94 3.63 -43.80
N LEU A 89 -34.07 4.00 -45.08
CA LEU A 89 -33.26 5.03 -45.74
C LEU A 89 -33.87 6.43 -45.71
N LEU A 90 -35.17 6.56 -45.41
CA LEU A 90 -35.93 7.81 -45.58
C LEU A 90 -36.43 8.46 -44.28
N LYS A 91 -36.29 7.81 -43.12
CA LYS A 91 -36.73 8.41 -41.84
C LYS A 91 -35.85 9.52 -41.24
N PRO A 92 -34.58 9.74 -41.65
CA PRO A 92 -33.86 10.96 -41.28
C PRO A 92 -34.02 12.09 -42.31
N ALA A 93 -34.49 11.78 -43.53
CA ALA A 93 -34.46 12.70 -44.66
C ALA A 93 -35.60 13.75 -44.66
N GLN A 94 -36.41 13.82 -43.60
CA GLN A 94 -37.54 14.77 -43.54
C GLN A 94 -37.69 15.57 -42.23
N ALA A 95 -36.71 15.52 -41.31
CA ALA A 95 -36.72 16.38 -40.13
C ALA A 95 -35.34 16.53 -39.49
N LEU A 96 -34.45 17.31 -40.10
CA LEU A 96 -33.41 18.00 -39.33
C LEU A 96 -34.00 19.33 -38.85
N SER A 97 -34.97 19.24 -37.94
CA SER A 97 -35.40 20.41 -37.17
C SER A 97 -34.47 20.57 -35.96
N PRO A 98 -34.24 21.81 -35.49
CA PRO A 98 -33.60 22.07 -34.21
C PRO A 98 -34.18 21.26 -33.02
N ASP A 99 -35.40 20.73 -33.17
CA ASP A 99 -36.11 19.97 -32.14
C ASP A 99 -35.47 18.61 -31.82
N LEU A 100 -34.84 17.93 -32.79
CA LEU A 100 -34.15 16.65 -32.51
C LEU A 100 -32.83 16.86 -31.78
N VAL A 101 -32.11 17.93 -32.09
CA VAL A 101 -30.89 18.32 -31.35
C VAL A 101 -31.25 18.69 -29.91
N ALA A 102 -32.43 19.28 -29.69
CA ALA A 102 -32.94 19.61 -28.35
C ALA A 102 -33.37 18.38 -27.51
N ARG A 103 -33.52 17.21 -28.12
CA ARG A 103 -33.83 15.93 -27.43
C ARG A 103 -32.59 15.18 -26.96
N LEU A 104 -31.40 15.65 -27.28
CA LEU A 104 -30.17 15.05 -26.78
C LEU A 104 -29.93 15.45 -25.33
N ASP A 105 -29.61 14.46 -24.50
CA ASP A 105 -29.24 14.67 -23.11
C ASP A 105 -27.78 15.09 -23.00
N ASP A 106 -27.57 16.22 -22.33
CA ASP A 106 -26.24 16.68 -21.93
C ASP A 106 -25.83 15.97 -20.63
N LEU A 107 -24.85 15.07 -20.73
CA LEU A 107 -24.27 14.37 -19.60
C LEU A 107 -22.99 15.08 -19.16
N GLY A 108 -23.16 16.08 -18.29
CA GLY A 108 -22.05 16.73 -17.59
C GLY A 108 -21.14 17.59 -18.48
N GLY A 109 -21.65 18.10 -19.61
CA GLY A 109 -20.92 18.94 -20.56
C GLY A 109 -19.93 18.19 -21.45
N GLN A 110 -19.79 16.87 -21.28
CA GLN A 110 -18.78 16.05 -21.96
C GLN A 110 -19.38 15.14 -23.04
N TYR A 111 -20.61 14.67 -22.84
CA TYR A 111 -21.31 13.76 -23.74
C TYR A 111 -22.67 14.31 -24.10
N LEU A 112 -23.05 14.11 -25.36
CA LEU A 112 -24.37 14.43 -25.87
C LEU A 112 -24.91 13.16 -26.54
N GLN A 113 -26.03 12.63 -26.04
CA GLN A 113 -26.60 11.36 -26.54
C GLN A 113 -28.11 11.31 -26.34
N PHE A 114 -28.79 10.43 -27.06
CA PHE A 114 -30.21 10.15 -26.85
C PHE A 114 -30.45 9.21 -25.65
N GLU A 115 -31.59 9.35 -24.97
CA GLU A 115 -32.08 8.41 -23.95
C GLU A 115 -32.14 6.98 -24.50
N GLU A 116 -32.49 6.84 -25.79
CA GLU A 116 -32.56 5.57 -26.51
C GLU A 116 -31.19 4.87 -26.67
N GLY A 117 -30.08 5.54 -26.36
CA GLY A 117 -28.75 4.94 -26.26
C GLY A 117 -27.81 5.21 -27.44
N LEU A 118 -26.71 4.46 -27.48
CA LEU A 118 -25.59 4.64 -28.42
C LEU A 118 -26.02 4.48 -29.88
N GLU A 119 -26.82 3.46 -30.17
CA GLU A 119 -27.26 3.14 -31.53
C GLU A 119 -28.05 4.30 -32.16
N ALA A 120 -29.05 4.81 -31.44
CA ALA A 120 -29.85 5.96 -31.89
C ALA A 120 -28.99 7.21 -32.09
N THR A 121 -28.04 7.44 -31.18
CA THR A 121 -27.11 8.57 -31.24
C THR A 121 -26.18 8.48 -32.45
N ALA A 122 -25.58 7.32 -32.70
CA ALA A 122 -24.68 7.09 -33.82
C ALA A 122 -25.42 7.16 -35.17
N LEU A 123 -26.61 6.56 -35.28
CA LEU A 123 -27.44 6.66 -36.48
C LEU A 123 -27.86 8.10 -36.78
N PHE A 124 -28.25 8.87 -35.75
CA PHE A 124 -28.58 10.29 -35.91
C PHE A 124 -27.40 11.08 -36.47
N VAL A 125 -26.20 10.91 -35.91
CA VAL A 125 -24.99 11.59 -36.41
C VAL A 125 -24.71 11.20 -37.86
N ALA A 126 -24.69 9.90 -38.16
CA ALA A 126 -24.40 9.42 -39.50
C ALA A 126 -25.40 9.95 -40.54
N ALA A 127 -26.70 9.89 -40.20
CA ALA A 127 -27.75 10.37 -41.06
C ALA A 127 -27.70 11.88 -41.25
N THR A 128 -27.37 12.63 -40.19
CA THR A 128 -27.25 14.09 -40.24
C THR A 128 -26.16 14.52 -41.22
N TYR A 129 -24.96 13.97 -41.08
CA TYR A 129 -23.84 14.31 -41.97
C TYR A 129 -24.07 13.86 -43.41
N ARG A 130 -24.62 12.65 -43.63
CA ARG A 130 -24.93 12.17 -44.98
C ARG A 130 -26.03 12.97 -45.65
N LEU A 131 -27.08 13.37 -44.92
CA LEU A 131 -28.13 14.22 -45.47
C LEU A 131 -27.56 15.58 -45.84
N SER A 132 -26.81 16.22 -44.93
CA SER A 132 -26.11 17.48 -45.17
C SER A 132 -25.20 17.41 -46.40
N ASP A 133 -24.50 16.28 -46.60
CA ASP A 133 -23.70 16.05 -47.81
C ASP A 133 -24.56 15.82 -49.06
N HIS A 134 -25.76 15.27 -48.96
CA HIS A 134 -26.65 15.13 -50.09
C HIS A 134 -27.28 16.48 -50.49
N VAL A 135 -27.76 17.25 -49.51
CA VAL A 135 -28.48 18.51 -49.74
C VAL A 135 -27.57 19.72 -49.92
N GLY A 136 -26.29 19.62 -49.55
CA GLY A 136 -25.34 20.75 -49.66
C GLY A 136 -25.54 21.85 -48.61
N VAL A 137 -26.13 21.50 -47.47
CA VAL A 137 -26.35 22.41 -46.34
C VAL A 137 -25.60 21.87 -45.13
N GLU A 138 -24.86 22.75 -44.46
CA GLU A 138 -24.12 22.43 -43.24
C GLU A 138 -25.04 21.87 -42.14
N PRO A 139 -24.60 20.86 -41.38
CA PRO A 139 -25.36 20.36 -40.24
C PRO A 139 -25.69 21.47 -39.25
N ALA A 140 -26.92 21.51 -38.76
CA ALA A 140 -27.35 22.44 -37.70
C ALA A 140 -26.83 22.01 -36.31
N LEU A 141 -25.53 21.73 -36.19
CA LEU A 141 -24.83 21.31 -34.98
C LEU A 141 -23.68 22.28 -34.72
N LYS A 142 -23.56 22.77 -33.48
CA LYS A 142 -22.40 23.57 -33.07
C LYS A 142 -21.17 22.67 -32.91
N GLU A 143 -19.97 23.23 -33.11
CA GLU A 143 -18.71 22.48 -32.97
C GLU A 143 -18.59 21.72 -31.64
N GLU A 144 -18.96 22.38 -30.52
CA GLU A 144 -18.98 21.76 -29.18
C GLU A 144 -19.92 20.56 -29.10
N GLN A 145 -21.11 20.65 -29.71
CA GLN A 145 -22.07 19.55 -29.74
C GLN A 145 -21.53 18.37 -30.57
N VAL A 146 -20.82 18.65 -31.66
CA VAL A 146 -20.17 17.61 -32.46
C VAL A 146 -19.10 16.89 -31.63
N VAL A 147 -18.28 17.63 -30.88
CA VAL A 147 -17.29 17.02 -29.97
C VAL A 147 -17.96 16.14 -28.91
N GLN A 148 -19.04 16.60 -28.28
CA GLN A 148 -19.77 15.84 -27.28
C GLN A 148 -20.42 14.56 -27.85
N LEU A 149 -20.95 14.64 -29.08
CA LEU A 149 -21.48 13.48 -29.81
C LEU A 149 -20.39 12.47 -30.16
N VAL A 150 -19.22 12.95 -30.61
CA VAL A 150 -18.05 12.09 -30.91
C VAL A 150 -17.57 11.40 -29.63
N ASN A 151 -17.47 12.13 -28.51
CA ASN A 151 -17.14 11.55 -27.22
C ASN A 151 -18.15 10.46 -26.81
N ALA A 152 -19.45 10.71 -26.97
CA ALA A 152 -20.49 9.73 -26.65
C ALA A 152 -20.34 8.47 -27.51
N ILE A 153 -20.20 8.63 -28.83
CA ILE A 153 -20.15 7.53 -29.78
C ILE A 153 -18.91 6.65 -29.58
N PHE A 154 -17.75 7.24 -29.33
CA PHE A 154 -16.47 6.53 -29.21
C PHE A 154 -16.02 6.29 -27.77
N SER A 155 -16.90 6.50 -26.78
CA SER A 155 -16.66 6.15 -25.38
C SER A 155 -16.56 4.64 -25.16
N ARG A 156 -17.28 3.85 -25.96
CA ARG A 156 -17.32 2.39 -25.88
C ARG A 156 -16.44 1.75 -26.94
N LYS A 157 -15.67 0.73 -26.52
CA LYS A 157 -14.75 -0.04 -27.39
C LYS A 157 -15.23 -1.47 -27.69
N SER A 158 -16.35 -1.86 -27.09
CA SER A 158 -17.01 -3.15 -27.24
C SER A 158 -18.50 -2.92 -27.40
N PHE A 159 -19.12 -3.65 -28.32
CA PHE A 159 -20.53 -3.49 -28.69
C PHE A 159 -21.27 -4.80 -28.42
N GLU A 160 -22.46 -4.72 -27.85
CA GLU A 160 -23.21 -5.89 -27.40
C GLU A 160 -24.04 -6.51 -28.53
N SER A 161 -24.34 -5.71 -29.56
CA SER A 161 -25.18 -6.12 -30.69
C SER A 161 -24.58 -5.70 -32.05
N LEU A 162 -24.94 -6.45 -33.09
CA LEU A 162 -24.56 -6.15 -34.47
C LEU A 162 -25.10 -4.78 -34.97
N PRO A 163 -26.37 -4.39 -34.68
CA PRO A 163 -26.87 -3.05 -35.01
C PRO A 163 -26.09 -1.93 -34.31
N GLU A 164 -25.72 -2.10 -33.03
CA GLU A 164 -24.93 -1.13 -32.28
C GLU A 164 -23.55 -0.97 -32.93
N ALA A 165 -22.85 -2.07 -33.22
CA ALA A 165 -21.57 -2.04 -33.93
C ALA A 165 -21.69 -1.36 -35.32
N PHE A 166 -22.71 -1.72 -36.10
CA PHE A 166 -22.98 -1.11 -37.39
C PHE A 166 -23.20 0.40 -37.28
N SER A 167 -24.02 0.85 -36.33
CA SER A 167 -24.34 2.27 -36.15
C SER A 167 -23.09 3.11 -35.86
N VAL A 168 -22.17 2.59 -35.04
CA VAL A 168 -20.90 3.24 -34.72
C VAL A 168 -19.98 3.28 -35.93
N ALA A 169 -19.86 2.18 -36.69
CA ALA A 169 -19.11 2.17 -37.96
C ALA A 169 -19.68 3.17 -38.96
N PHE A 170 -21.01 3.26 -39.04
CA PHE A 170 -21.73 4.17 -39.91
C PHE A 170 -21.46 5.64 -39.57
N ALA A 171 -21.53 5.97 -38.27
CA ALA A 171 -21.21 7.30 -37.75
C ALA A 171 -19.73 7.66 -37.96
N ALA A 172 -18.81 6.75 -37.65
CA ALA A 172 -17.37 6.95 -37.82
C ALA A 172 -17.00 7.26 -39.27
N SER A 173 -17.62 6.56 -40.22
CA SER A 173 -17.44 6.81 -41.65
C SER A 173 -17.95 8.18 -42.07
N ALA A 174 -19.15 8.56 -41.64
CA ALA A 174 -19.74 9.86 -41.94
C ALA A 174 -18.91 11.03 -41.33
N LEU A 175 -18.43 10.88 -40.10
CA LEU A 175 -17.58 11.87 -39.45
C LEU A 175 -16.16 11.94 -40.05
N SER A 176 -15.67 10.85 -40.61
CA SER A 176 -14.36 10.79 -41.28
C SER A 176 -14.39 11.32 -42.71
N HIS A 177 -15.55 11.26 -43.37
CA HIS A 177 -15.74 11.64 -44.77
C HIS A 177 -17.00 12.47 -44.92
N ASN A 178 -16.90 13.78 -44.71
CA ASN A 178 -17.97 14.75 -44.98
C ASN A 178 -17.41 16.13 -45.35
N ARG A 179 -18.25 17.02 -45.87
CA ARG A 179 -17.82 18.36 -46.34
C ARG A 179 -17.76 19.45 -45.28
N TYR A 180 -18.06 19.17 -44.02
CA TYR A 180 -18.29 20.20 -43.00
C TYR A 180 -17.37 20.08 -41.79
N HIS A 181 -17.50 19.01 -41.00
CA HIS A 181 -16.79 18.86 -39.73
C HIS A 181 -15.99 17.56 -39.72
N LEU A 182 -14.68 17.65 -39.53
CA LEU A 182 -13.74 16.53 -39.43
C LEU A 182 -13.14 16.52 -38.02
N PRO A 183 -13.67 15.71 -37.09
CA PRO A 183 -13.12 15.60 -35.74
C PRO A 183 -11.72 14.98 -35.77
N LEU A 184 -10.76 15.67 -35.15
CA LEU A 184 -9.35 15.27 -35.12
C LEU A 184 -8.99 14.52 -33.84
N ILE A 185 -8.21 13.44 -34.01
CA ILE A 185 -7.61 12.70 -32.91
C ILE A 185 -6.10 12.96 -32.94
N VAL A 186 -5.58 13.49 -31.85
CA VAL A 186 -4.14 13.72 -31.65
C VAL A 186 -3.69 12.91 -30.45
N VAL A 187 -2.87 11.90 -30.69
CA VAL A 187 -2.37 11.01 -29.64
C VAL A 187 -0.87 10.76 -29.78
N PRO A 188 -0.13 10.56 -28.68
CA PRO A 188 1.26 10.12 -28.73
C PRO A 188 1.41 8.75 -29.41
N ASP A 189 2.38 8.61 -30.31
CA ASP A 189 2.80 7.32 -30.86
C ASP A 189 3.75 6.63 -29.86
N GLY A 190 3.17 5.83 -28.97
CA GLY A 190 3.86 5.21 -27.84
C GLY A 190 3.78 6.04 -26.55
N PRO A 191 4.72 5.86 -25.60
CA PRO A 191 4.74 6.65 -24.37
C PRO A 191 4.89 8.14 -24.69
N ALA A 192 4.09 8.99 -24.05
CA ALA A 192 4.28 10.44 -24.07
C ALA A 192 5.51 10.86 -23.25
N ALA A 193 6.69 10.40 -23.67
CA ALA A 193 7.94 10.60 -22.96
C ALA A 193 9.09 10.81 -23.93
N VAL A 194 10.05 11.63 -23.52
CA VAL A 194 11.29 11.87 -24.24
C VAL A 194 12.48 11.74 -23.30
N SER A 195 13.65 11.45 -23.85
CA SER A 195 14.92 11.42 -23.13
C SER A 195 16.10 11.66 -24.06
N HIS A 196 17.32 11.71 -23.52
CA HIS A 196 18.52 11.82 -24.35
C HIS A 196 18.71 10.64 -25.31
N LYS A 197 18.20 9.44 -24.98
CA LYS A 197 18.24 8.26 -25.86
C LYS A 197 17.10 8.26 -26.87
N GLN A 198 15.95 8.83 -26.50
CA GLN A 198 14.75 8.95 -27.34
C GLN A 198 14.26 10.41 -27.35
N PRO A 199 14.92 11.28 -28.14
CA PRO A 199 14.68 12.72 -28.05
C PRO A 199 13.42 13.19 -28.80
N LEU A 200 12.88 12.35 -29.68
CA LEU A 200 11.75 12.67 -30.54
C LEU A 200 10.42 12.31 -29.87
N LEU A 201 9.58 13.31 -29.64
CA LEU A 201 8.17 13.11 -29.34
C LEU A 201 7.43 12.89 -30.66
N ARG A 202 6.73 11.76 -30.78
CA ARG A 202 5.98 11.38 -31.97
C ARG A 202 4.48 11.48 -31.68
N LEU A 203 3.73 12.18 -32.53
CA LEU A 203 2.29 12.33 -32.43
C LEU A 203 1.62 11.76 -33.69
N LEU A 204 0.59 10.95 -33.50
CA LEU A 204 -0.34 10.53 -34.55
C LEU A 204 -1.47 11.55 -34.62
N VAL A 205 -1.76 12.01 -35.83
CA VAL A 205 -2.90 12.88 -36.12
C VAL A 205 -3.77 12.20 -37.15
N THR A 206 -4.95 11.77 -36.71
CA THR A 206 -5.87 10.95 -37.50
C THR A 206 -7.29 11.49 -37.41
N ASN A 207 -8.17 11.01 -38.29
CA ASN A 207 -9.61 11.12 -38.08
C ASN A 207 -10.09 10.07 -37.06
N VAL A 208 -11.41 10.03 -36.83
CA VAL A 208 -12.06 9.09 -35.89
C VAL A 208 -11.94 7.61 -36.28
N LEU A 209 -11.56 7.31 -37.54
CA LEU A 209 -11.28 5.96 -38.04
C LEU A 209 -9.78 5.58 -37.97
N SER A 210 -8.96 6.34 -37.24
CA SER A 210 -7.49 6.16 -37.22
C SER A 210 -6.84 6.28 -38.61
N GLN A 211 -7.48 6.97 -39.56
CA GLN A 211 -6.91 7.21 -40.89
C GLN A 211 -6.11 8.50 -40.89
N ARG A 212 -5.03 8.50 -41.67
CA ARG A 212 -4.08 9.60 -41.75
C ARG A 212 -4.65 10.79 -42.52
N LEU A 213 -4.26 11.99 -42.12
CA LEU A 213 -4.64 13.26 -42.75
C LEU A 213 -3.45 13.87 -43.49
N SER A 214 -3.53 13.96 -44.82
CA SER A 214 -2.42 14.42 -45.69
C SER A 214 -2.12 15.91 -45.58
N ASP A 215 -3.14 16.73 -45.32
CA ASP A 215 -3.00 18.20 -45.28
C ASP A 215 -2.74 18.75 -43.87
N ALA A 216 -2.64 17.87 -42.86
CA ALA A 216 -2.44 18.26 -41.48
C ALA A 216 -1.01 18.79 -41.22
N LYS A 217 -0.93 19.92 -40.52
CA LYS A 217 0.30 20.54 -40.04
C LYS A 217 0.20 20.70 -38.53
N VAL A 218 1.10 20.07 -37.79
CA VAL A 218 1.06 20.08 -36.33
C VAL A 218 2.05 21.09 -35.78
N LYS A 219 1.58 21.97 -34.90
CA LYS A 219 2.38 23.00 -34.23
C LYS A 219 2.26 22.87 -32.73
N LEU A 220 3.39 22.99 -32.04
CA LEU A 220 3.42 23.25 -30.61
C LEU A 220 3.19 24.74 -30.39
N ASN A 221 2.08 25.10 -29.72
CA ASN A 221 1.85 26.46 -29.28
C ASN A 221 2.83 26.79 -28.14
N GLN A 222 2.79 25.99 -27.07
CA GLN A 222 3.60 26.16 -25.85
C GLN A 222 3.85 24.82 -25.17
N ALA A 223 5.06 24.62 -24.62
CA ALA A 223 5.39 23.57 -23.67
C ALA A 223 5.77 24.21 -22.34
N LYS A 224 4.98 23.94 -21.30
CA LYS A 224 5.19 24.50 -19.95
C LYS A 224 5.60 23.42 -18.97
N SER A 225 6.55 23.71 -18.08
CA SER A 225 6.84 22.84 -16.95
C SER A 225 5.61 22.72 -16.05
N SER A 226 5.19 21.50 -15.72
CA SER A 226 4.03 21.30 -14.84
C SER A 226 4.27 21.82 -13.43
N SER A 227 5.52 21.80 -12.94
CA SER A 227 5.89 22.22 -11.58
C SER A 227 6.10 23.72 -11.46
N THR A 228 6.86 24.33 -12.38
CA THR A 228 7.21 25.77 -12.30
C THR A 228 6.30 26.66 -13.14
N LYS A 229 5.48 26.08 -14.03
CA LYS A 229 4.65 26.77 -15.03
C LYS A 229 5.43 27.62 -16.04
N ALA A 230 6.76 27.53 -16.04
CA ALA A 230 7.62 28.22 -17.00
C ALA A 230 7.50 27.60 -18.39
N THR A 231 7.40 28.45 -19.43
CA THR A 231 7.46 28.03 -20.83
C THR A 231 8.90 27.68 -21.20
N VAL A 232 9.11 26.48 -21.75
CA VAL A 232 10.44 25.99 -22.19
C VAL A 232 10.60 26.05 -23.71
N LEU A 233 9.51 25.80 -24.45
CA LEU A 233 9.49 25.88 -25.90
C LEU A 233 8.14 26.46 -26.34
N GLU A 234 8.14 27.29 -27.38
CA GLU A 234 6.93 27.87 -27.96
C GLU A 234 7.04 27.98 -29.48
N GLN A 235 5.90 27.98 -30.15
CA GLN A 235 5.78 28.18 -31.61
C GLN A 235 6.67 27.26 -32.45
N ALA A 236 6.84 26.01 -32.04
CA ALA A 236 7.64 25.02 -32.77
C ALA A 236 6.76 24.18 -33.71
N ALA A 237 7.26 23.84 -34.89
CA ALA A 237 6.54 22.95 -35.82
C ALA A 237 7.00 21.51 -35.64
N PHE A 238 6.05 20.57 -35.65
CA PHE A 238 6.39 19.15 -35.79
C PHE A 238 6.69 18.84 -37.25
N THR A 239 7.64 17.96 -37.48
CA THR A 239 8.05 17.50 -38.82
C THR A 239 7.33 16.20 -39.19
N PRO A 240 6.74 16.07 -40.39
CA PRO A 240 6.10 14.83 -40.80
C PRO A 240 7.15 13.74 -41.05
N SER A 241 6.98 12.57 -40.45
CA SER A 241 7.91 11.44 -40.52
C SER A 241 7.15 10.11 -40.49
N GLY A 242 7.24 9.33 -41.57
CA GLY A 242 6.40 8.12 -41.70
C GLY A 242 4.94 8.50 -41.60
N ASP A 243 4.18 7.86 -40.71
CA ASP A 243 2.76 8.16 -40.40
C ASP A 243 2.54 9.12 -39.21
N ALA A 244 3.61 9.64 -38.62
CA ALA A 244 3.58 10.48 -37.42
C ALA A 244 4.15 11.90 -37.68
N PHE A 245 3.99 12.75 -36.68
CA PHE A 245 4.58 14.08 -36.58
C PHE A 245 5.59 14.10 -35.44
N GLU A 246 6.82 14.51 -35.70
CA GLU A 246 7.94 14.41 -34.77
C GLU A 246 8.46 15.78 -34.36
N LEU A 247 8.69 15.95 -33.06
CA LEU A 247 9.35 17.12 -32.49
C LEU A 247 10.48 16.66 -31.57
N ASN A 248 11.70 17.15 -31.83
CA ASN A 248 12.81 16.97 -30.90
C ASN A 248 12.69 18.00 -29.76
N PHE A 249 12.04 17.60 -28.67
CA PHE A 249 11.91 18.48 -27.51
C PHE A 249 13.22 18.64 -26.75
N MET A 250 14.12 17.65 -26.81
CA MET A 250 15.38 17.66 -26.08
C MET A 250 16.37 18.74 -26.56
N ASP A 251 16.22 19.25 -27.79
CA ASP A 251 17.02 20.37 -28.30
C ASP A 251 16.83 21.66 -27.47
N SER A 252 15.67 21.81 -26.82
CA SER A 252 15.40 22.92 -25.89
C SER A 252 16.09 22.76 -24.52
N LYS A 253 16.80 21.63 -24.30
CA LYS A 253 17.47 21.26 -23.04
C LYS A 253 16.54 21.37 -21.82
N PRO A 254 15.37 20.72 -21.84
CA PRO A 254 14.45 20.74 -20.71
C PRO A 254 15.08 20.00 -19.51
N ALA A 255 14.79 20.47 -18.29
CA ALA A 255 15.09 19.70 -17.09
C ALA A 255 14.20 18.44 -17.01
N SER A 256 14.65 17.39 -16.32
CA SER A 256 13.82 16.20 -16.06
C SER A 256 12.53 16.59 -15.31
N GLY A 257 11.40 16.05 -15.74
CA GLY A 257 10.11 16.44 -15.16
C GLY A 257 8.92 16.18 -16.08
N TYR A 258 7.76 16.71 -15.69
CA TYR A 258 6.54 16.66 -16.48
C TYR A 258 6.26 18.03 -17.12
N TYR A 259 5.78 18.00 -18.35
CA TYR A 259 5.51 19.18 -19.15
C TYR A 259 4.11 19.10 -19.76
N ASP A 260 3.39 20.21 -19.74
CA ASP A 260 2.08 20.36 -20.35
C ASP A 260 2.27 21.02 -21.73
N PHE A 261 2.01 20.26 -22.79
CA PHE A 261 2.14 20.69 -24.19
C PHE A 261 0.77 21.13 -24.70
N SER A 262 0.66 22.36 -25.18
CA SER A 262 -0.48 22.83 -25.97
C SER A 262 -0.13 22.70 -27.46
N VAL A 263 -0.81 21.81 -28.16
CA VAL A 263 -0.56 21.49 -29.58
C VAL A 263 -1.78 21.93 -30.40
N SER A 264 -1.52 22.51 -31.57
CA SER A 264 -2.53 22.87 -32.57
C SER A 264 -2.30 22.12 -33.89
N VAL A 265 -3.37 21.75 -34.57
CA VAL A 265 -3.36 21.15 -35.91
C VAL A 265 -4.01 22.11 -36.89
N GLU A 266 -3.27 22.50 -37.93
CA GLU A 266 -3.73 23.36 -39.02
C GLU A 266 -3.81 22.57 -40.33
N GLY A 267 -4.54 23.07 -41.32
CA GLY A 267 -4.63 22.43 -42.63
C GLY A 267 -6.00 22.67 -43.25
N ASP A 268 -6.87 21.67 -43.14
CA ASP A 268 -8.25 21.71 -43.61
C ASP A 268 -9.11 22.59 -42.69
N SER A 269 -9.94 23.46 -43.27
CA SER A 269 -10.85 24.33 -42.51
C SER A 269 -11.94 23.56 -41.76
N ARG A 270 -12.17 22.29 -42.11
CA ARG A 270 -13.17 21.41 -41.49
C ARG A 270 -12.70 20.81 -40.17
N PHE A 271 -11.41 20.92 -39.83
CA PHE A 271 -10.85 20.28 -38.64
C PHE A 271 -11.48 20.79 -37.35
N LEU A 272 -12.11 19.89 -36.58
CA LEU A 272 -12.65 20.15 -35.26
C LEU A 272 -11.74 19.55 -34.17
N ALA A 273 -11.80 20.15 -32.97
CA ALA A 273 -10.94 19.78 -31.82
C ALA A 273 -9.44 19.83 -32.17
N SER A 274 -9.04 20.83 -32.95
CA SER A 274 -7.67 20.99 -33.46
C SER A 274 -6.65 21.43 -32.42
N GLN A 275 -7.08 21.78 -31.20
CA GLN A 275 -6.19 22.13 -30.09
C GLN A 275 -6.29 21.05 -29.00
N VAL A 276 -5.15 20.56 -28.53
CA VAL A 276 -5.06 19.49 -27.52
C VAL A 276 -3.99 19.81 -26.48
N GLU A 277 -4.22 19.38 -25.24
CA GLU A 277 -3.22 19.39 -24.18
C GLU A 277 -2.67 17.98 -23.95
N ILE A 278 -1.35 17.83 -24.02
CA ILE A 278 -0.65 16.54 -23.85
C ILE A 278 0.36 16.68 -22.72
N LYS A 279 0.29 15.80 -21.71
CA LYS A 279 1.31 15.73 -20.66
C LYS A 279 2.47 14.84 -21.12
N VAL A 280 3.66 15.43 -21.22
CA VAL A 280 4.89 14.77 -21.69
C VAL A 280 5.89 14.62 -20.55
N LYS A 281 6.46 13.43 -20.39
CA LYS A 281 7.49 13.13 -19.39
C LYS A 281 8.89 13.26 -19.99
N VAL A 282 9.73 14.13 -19.44
CA VAL A 282 11.15 14.20 -19.77
C VAL A 282 11.92 13.32 -18.78
N SER A 283 12.54 12.27 -19.30
CA SER A 283 13.32 11.32 -18.50
C SER A 283 14.81 11.59 -18.61
N THR A 284 15.55 11.30 -17.53
CA THR A 284 17.00 11.45 -17.50
C THR A 284 17.69 10.26 -16.85
N GLU A 285 19.02 10.22 -16.96
CA GLU A 285 19.88 9.23 -16.34
C GLU A 285 20.60 9.86 -15.14
N VAL A 286 20.45 9.24 -13.97
CA VAL A 286 21.14 9.70 -12.76
C VAL A 286 22.56 9.14 -12.71
N GLY A 287 23.52 10.02 -12.44
CA GLY A 287 24.90 9.72 -12.10
C GLY A 287 25.15 9.99 -10.63
N ILE A 288 25.95 9.13 -10.01
CA ILE A 288 26.41 9.31 -8.62
C ILE A 288 27.88 9.73 -8.65
N SER A 289 28.21 10.83 -7.99
CA SER A 289 29.58 11.33 -7.87
C SER A 289 29.91 11.71 -6.43
N ASN A 290 31.22 11.89 -6.16
CA ASN A 290 31.75 12.36 -4.88
C ASN A 290 31.21 11.60 -3.65
N VAL A 291 31.18 10.26 -3.73
CA VAL A 291 30.72 9.42 -2.62
C VAL A 291 31.83 9.27 -1.59
N ASP A 292 31.62 9.86 -0.42
CA ASP A 292 32.58 9.88 0.67
C ASP A 292 31.97 9.19 1.90
N LEU A 293 32.66 8.17 2.40
CA LEU A 293 32.33 7.45 3.64
C LEU A 293 33.26 7.92 4.75
N SER A 294 32.72 8.51 5.80
CA SER A 294 33.48 9.11 6.89
C SER A 294 33.18 8.45 8.22
N ILE A 295 34.24 8.17 8.98
CA ILE A 295 34.15 7.85 10.41
C ILE A 295 34.54 9.11 11.18
N VAL A 296 33.62 9.61 11.99
CA VAL A 296 33.74 10.86 12.73
C VAL A 296 33.81 10.55 14.22
N ASP A 297 34.85 11.02 14.89
CA ASP A 297 34.97 10.89 16.35
C ASP A 297 34.02 11.87 17.04
N LYS A 298 33.25 11.40 18.03
CA LYS A 298 32.21 12.18 18.71
C LYS A 298 32.77 13.38 19.47
N ASP A 299 33.97 13.24 20.02
CA ASP A 299 34.66 14.30 20.76
C ASP A 299 35.39 15.29 19.83
N GLN A 300 35.32 15.09 18.51
CA GLN A 300 36.00 15.89 17.46
C GLN A 300 37.52 16.05 17.71
N SER A 301 38.09 15.19 18.54
CA SER A 301 39.50 15.25 18.95
C SER A 301 40.44 14.83 17.81
N ILE A 302 39.92 14.03 16.87
CA ILE A 302 40.62 13.51 15.70
C ILE A 302 39.85 13.92 14.44
N SER A 303 40.58 14.35 13.40
CA SER A 303 39.96 14.66 12.11
C SER A 303 39.25 13.44 11.51
N PRO A 304 38.08 13.64 10.84
CA PRO A 304 37.33 12.54 10.24
C PRO A 304 38.18 11.69 9.29
N LYS A 305 38.05 10.37 9.38
CA LYS A 305 38.67 9.46 8.42
C LYS A 305 37.71 9.23 7.26
N THR A 306 37.96 9.89 6.14
CA THR A 306 37.13 9.80 4.93
C THR A 306 37.74 8.85 3.89
N THR A 307 36.91 7.95 3.35
CA THR A 307 37.23 7.03 2.26
C THR A 307 36.31 7.30 1.08
N ARG A 308 36.90 7.68 -0.06
CA ARG A 308 36.14 7.90 -1.30
C ARG A 308 35.85 6.59 -2.02
N VAL A 309 34.62 6.46 -2.52
CA VAL A 309 34.14 5.28 -3.24
C VAL A 309 33.62 5.71 -4.61
N ILE A 310 33.82 4.85 -5.61
CA ILE A 310 33.36 5.10 -6.98
C ILE A 310 32.21 4.14 -7.28
N PHE A 311 31.08 4.66 -7.73
CA PHE A 311 29.96 3.84 -8.20
C PHE A 311 30.38 3.06 -9.47
N PRO A 312 30.05 1.75 -9.62
CA PRO A 312 29.26 0.89 -8.73
C PRO A 312 30.12 -0.07 -7.87
N SER A 313 31.31 0.33 -7.45
CA SER A 313 32.21 -0.52 -6.65
C SER A 313 31.82 -0.56 -5.17
N LYS A 314 32.16 -1.64 -4.45
CA LYS A 314 31.97 -1.73 -3.00
C LYS A 314 33.23 -1.23 -2.28
N ALA A 315 33.05 -0.41 -1.24
CA ALA A 315 34.14 0.07 -0.41
C ALA A 315 34.85 -1.07 0.33
N LYS A 316 36.18 -0.97 0.48
CA LYS A 316 37.01 -1.93 1.22
C LYS A 316 37.52 -1.29 2.50
N GLY A 317 37.27 -1.92 3.63
CA GLY A 317 37.79 -1.49 4.94
C GLY A 317 36.74 -1.59 6.05
N PRO A 318 37.16 -1.55 7.32
CA PRO A 318 36.23 -1.55 8.44
C PRO A 318 35.61 -0.15 8.60
N PHE A 319 34.30 -0.05 8.39
CA PHE A 319 33.50 1.09 8.83
C PHE A 319 32.82 0.68 10.14
N THR A 320 33.24 1.25 11.26
CA THR A 320 32.66 0.94 12.58
C THR A 320 31.98 2.18 13.13
N ALA A 321 30.74 2.01 13.58
CA ALA A 321 29.98 3.03 14.28
C ALA A 321 29.64 2.49 15.68
N ASP A 322 30.05 3.21 16.72
CA ASP A 322 29.81 2.85 18.12
C ASP A 322 29.54 4.11 18.97
N SER A 323 29.64 4.01 20.31
CA SER A 323 29.42 5.15 21.21
C SER A 323 30.44 6.27 21.08
N HIS A 324 31.60 6.00 20.48
CA HIS A 324 32.69 6.96 20.28
C HIS A 324 32.81 7.42 18.82
N GLN A 325 32.37 6.60 17.87
CA GLN A 325 32.52 6.86 16.43
C GLN A 325 31.17 6.91 15.72
N ASN A 326 30.87 8.04 15.10
CA ASN A 326 29.74 8.22 14.19
C ASN A 326 30.13 7.82 12.76
N PHE A 327 29.15 7.34 12.00
CA PHE A 327 29.32 7.06 10.57
C PHE A 327 28.58 8.11 9.75
N ALA A 328 29.23 8.65 8.73
CA ALA A 328 28.63 9.61 7.82
C ALA A 328 28.87 9.20 6.35
N LEU A 329 27.84 9.38 5.53
CA LEU A 329 27.86 9.20 4.08
C LEU A 329 27.47 10.51 3.43
N SER A 330 28.26 10.96 2.45
CA SER A 330 27.89 12.06 1.57
C SER A 330 28.07 11.70 0.11
N PHE A 331 27.18 12.18 -0.75
CA PHE A 331 27.25 11.94 -2.20
C PHE A 331 26.53 13.05 -2.98
N LEU A 332 26.84 13.14 -4.27
CA LEU A 332 26.17 14.04 -5.21
C LEU A 332 25.42 13.23 -6.26
N LEU A 333 24.22 13.70 -6.59
CA LEU A 333 23.39 13.16 -7.67
C LEU A 333 23.32 14.20 -8.78
N THR A 334 23.74 13.80 -9.97
CA THR A 334 23.79 14.68 -11.15
C THR A 334 23.20 13.99 -12.36
N ASP A 335 22.62 14.75 -13.26
CA ASP A 335 22.23 14.29 -14.58
C ASP A 335 23.50 13.95 -15.38
N VAL A 336 23.59 12.74 -15.93
CA VAL A 336 24.76 12.27 -16.69
C VAL A 336 25.00 13.10 -17.95
N ASN A 337 23.94 13.61 -18.58
CA ASN A 337 23.99 14.29 -19.85
C ASN A 337 24.22 15.79 -19.69
N THR A 338 23.58 16.42 -18.70
CA THR A 338 23.65 17.87 -18.50
C THR A 338 24.62 18.29 -17.40
N GLY A 339 24.99 17.39 -16.50
CA GLY A 339 25.77 17.68 -15.29
C GLY A 339 25.01 18.48 -14.23
N ALA A 340 23.72 18.76 -14.45
CA ALA A 340 22.89 19.50 -13.50
C ALA A 340 22.63 18.67 -12.23
N SER A 341 22.53 19.33 -11.08
CA SER A 341 22.16 18.68 -9.82
C SER A 341 20.75 18.11 -9.92
N LEU A 342 20.58 16.85 -9.50
CA LEU A 342 19.28 16.19 -9.47
C LEU A 342 18.76 16.09 -8.03
N THR A 343 17.45 16.22 -7.90
CA THR A 343 16.73 15.97 -6.64
C THR A 343 15.67 14.90 -6.84
N PRO A 344 16.05 13.61 -6.90
CA PRO A 344 15.09 12.53 -7.13
C PRO A 344 14.09 12.41 -5.97
N HIS A 345 12.86 12.03 -6.30
CA HIS A 345 11.80 11.81 -5.32
C HIS A 345 12.16 10.79 -4.24
N GLN A 346 12.89 9.72 -4.60
CA GLN A 346 13.32 8.66 -3.67
C GLN A 346 14.84 8.61 -3.58
N THR A 347 15.38 8.90 -2.40
CA THR A 347 16.80 8.81 -2.07
C THR A 347 16.96 8.22 -0.67
N PHE A 348 17.13 6.90 -0.59
CA PHE A 348 17.16 6.18 0.67
C PHE A 348 18.49 5.49 0.93
N VAL A 349 18.90 5.50 2.19
CA VAL A 349 20.01 4.72 2.71
C VAL A 349 19.43 3.56 3.53
N ARG A 350 19.54 2.34 3.02
CA ARG A 350 19.06 1.14 3.69
C ARG A 350 20.23 0.40 4.34
N LEU A 351 20.10 0.10 5.62
CA LEU A 351 21.02 -0.75 6.38
C LEU A 351 20.36 -2.11 6.62
N HIS A 352 20.93 -3.17 6.04
CA HIS A 352 20.42 -4.54 6.14
C HIS A 352 21.32 -5.42 7.01
N ASN A 353 20.80 -5.93 8.13
CA ASN A 353 21.51 -6.83 9.03
C ASN A 353 21.64 -8.22 8.41
N GLN A 354 22.86 -8.64 8.10
CA GLN A 354 23.12 -9.92 7.41
C GLN A 354 22.74 -11.15 8.24
N LYS A 355 22.67 -11.04 9.58
CA LYS A 355 22.39 -12.17 10.47
C LYS A 355 20.90 -12.30 10.81
N THR A 356 20.24 -11.18 11.11
CA THR A 356 18.84 -11.18 11.55
C THR A 356 17.86 -10.97 10.41
N GLY A 357 18.32 -10.48 9.25
CA GLY A 357 17.47 -10.09 8.13
C GLY A 357 16.74 -8.75 8.34
N GLN A 358 16.88 -8.11 9.51
CA GLN A 358 16.31 -6.81 9.83
C GLN A 358 16.84 -5.73 8.85
N GLU A 359 15.97 -4.81 8.46
CA GLU A 359 16.35 -3.67 7.64
C GLU A 359 15.83 -2.37 8.26
N VAL A 360 16.65 -1.33 8.18
CA VAL A 360 16.33 0.03 8.60
C VAL A 360 16.60 0.95 7.42
N VAL A 361 15.65 1.83 7.11
CA VAL A 361 15.70 2.71 5.94
C VAL A 361 15.66 4.15 6.38
N PHE A 362 16.64 4.92 5.93
CA PHE A 362 16.77 6.35 6.19
C PHE A 362 16.58 7.15 4.92
N VAL A 363 15.98 8.33 5.04
CA VAL A 363 15.91 9.31 3.96
C VAL A 363 17.20 10.13 3.94
N ALA A 364 17.78 10.31 2.76
CA ALA A 364 18.89 11.23 2.56
C ALA A 364 18.36 12.50 1.89
N GLU A 365 18.64 13.65 2.49
CA GLU A 365 18.20 14.94 1.95
C GLU A 365 19.41 15.74 1.43
N PRO A 366 19.24 16.52 0.35
CA PRO A 366 20.29 17.40 -0.14
C PRO A 366 20.43 18.63 0.76
N ASP A 367 21.67 19.05 1.03
CA ASP A 367 21.95 20.32 1.68
C ASP A 367 21.76 21.52 0.73
N THR A 368 22.03 22.74 1.21
CA THR A 368 21.96 23.98 0.40
C THR A 368 22.91 24.00 -0.80
N LYS A 369 23.90 23.10 -0.85
CA LYS A 369 24.85 22.93 -1.95
C LYS A 369 24.49 21.75 -2.87
N GLY A 370 23.36 21.07 -2.62
CA GLY A 370 22.92 19.89 -3.37
C GLY A 370 23.63 18.59 -2.96
N THR A 371 24.40 18.60 -1.86
CA THR A 371 25.09 17.41 -1.36
C THR A 371 24.16 16.62 -0.45
N TYR A 372 23.90 15.37 -0.82
CA TYR A 372 23.13 14.45 0.02
C TYR A 372 23.97 13.98 1.18
N ARG A 373 23.40 14.00 2.38
CA ARG A 373 24.10 13.59 3.61
C ARG A 373 23.25 12.64 4.44
N PHE A 374 23.92 11.62 4.96
CA PHE A 374 23.38 10.69 5.95
C PHE A 374 24.38 10.59 7.09
N GLU A 375 23.90 10.71 8.32
CA GLU A 375 24.70 10.55 9.54
C GLU A 375 24.01 9.54 10.46
N LEU A 376 24.83 8.63 10.98
CA LEU A 376 24.45 7.58 11.92
C LEU A 376 25.24 7.78 13.21
N ASP A 377 24.55 8.27 14.24
CA ASP A 377 24.98 8.22 15.63
C ASP A 377 24.27 7.03 16.32
N PRO A 378 25.01 5.95 16.68
CA PRO A 378 24.41 4.80 17.34
C PRO A 378 23.77 5.12 18.70
N SER A 379 24.26 6.14 19.41
CA SER A 379 23.69 6.53 20.72
C SER A 379 22.31 7.19 20.55
N GLU A 380 22.14 7.99 19.51
CA GLU A 380 20.88 8.71 19.25
C GLU A 380 19.85 7.84 18.55
N ARG A 381 20.28 6.96 17.63
CA ARG A 381 19.38 6.18 16.76
C ARG A 381 19.14 4.74 17.23
N LYS A 382 19.54 4.37 18.45
CA LYS A 382 19.43 2.99 18.96
C LYS A 382 18.04 2.36 18.83
N SER A 383 16.98 3.15 19.03
CA SER A 383 15.59 2.68 18.95
C SER A 383 15.17 2.26 17.55
N GLU A 384 15.74 2.89 16.51
CA GLU A 384 15.41 2.57 15.12
C GLU A 384 15.97 1.20 14.68
N PHE A 385 16.98 0.71 15.41
CA PHE A 385 17.61 -0.59 15.19
C PHE A 385 17.20 -1.63 16.24
N ASP A 386 16.24 -1.33 17.12
CA ASP A 386 15.90 -2.17 18.28
C ASP A 386 17.13 -2.56 19.13
N SER A 387 18.13 -1.67 19.20
CA SER A 387 19.45 -1.92 19.84
C SER A 387 20.20 -3.16 19.31
N ALA A 388 19.89 -3.63 18.10
CA ALA A 388 20.49 -4.83 17.52
C ALA A 388 21.89 -4.53 16.94
N SER A 389 22.93 -4.84 17.72
CA SER A 389 24.32 -4.75 17.25
C SER A 389 24.64 -5.80 16.18
N GLY A 390 25.43 -5.45 15.17
CA GLY A 390 25.78 -6.37 14.09
C GLY A 390 26.47 -5.72 12.89
N THR A 391 26.69 -6.54 11.85
CA THR A 391 27.21 -6.07 10.55
C THR A 391 26.04 -5.80 9.63
N TYR A 392 25.91 -4.54 9.22
CA TYR A 392 24.88 -4.06 8.32
C TYR A 392 25.46 -3.80 6.94
N THR A 393 24.78 -4.27 5.91
CA THR A 393 25.09 -3.94 4.52
C THR A 393 24.42 -2.61 4.19
N LEU A 394 25.18 -1.60 3.81
CA LEU A 394 24.68 -0.28 3.43
C LEU A 394 24.35 -0.26 1.94
N TYR A 395 23.07 -0.08 1.64
CA TYR A 395 22.55 0.11 0.29
C TYR A 395 22.12 1.57 0.10
N LEU A 396 22.57 2.17 -1.01
CA LEU A 396 22.02 3.42 -1.51
C LEU A 396 20.96 3.12 -2.57
N MET A 397 19.77 3.65 -2.38
CA MET A 397 18.62 3.53 -3.28
C MET A 397 18.28 4.90 -3.85
N VAL A 398 18.27 5.03 -5.17
CA VAL A 398 17.88 6.26 -5.87
C VAL A 398 16.84 5.93 -6.93
N GLY A 399 15.70 6.60 -6.88
CA GLY A 399 14.58 6.36 -7.79
C GLY A 399 13.69 7.59 -7.96
N ASP A 400 13.11 7.72 -9.16
CA ASP A 400 12.13 8.73 -9.51
C ASP A 400 11.34 8.22 -10.73
N ALA A 401 10.11 8.69 -10.94
CA ALA A 401 9.34 8.38 -12.13
C ALA A 401 9.99 8.93 -13.42
N THR A 402 10.85 9.95 -13.28
CA THR A 402 11.60 10.59 -14.36
C THR A 402 13.01 9.99 -14.58
N LEU A 403 13.45 9.04 -13.75
CA LEU A 403 14.75 8.38 -13.93
C LEU A 403 14.62 7.11 -14.78
N GLU A 404 15.50 6.95 -15.77
CA GLU A 404 15.57 5.73 -16.60
C GLU A 404 16.29 4.57 -15.90
N ASN A 405 17.24 4.89 -15.01
CA ASN A 405 18.15 3.94 -14.37
C ASN A 405 17.99 3.98 -12.84
N PRO A 406 16.96 3.34 -12.25
CA PRO A 406 16.85 3.25 -10.80
C PRO A 406 18.09 2.55 -10.22
N ILE A 407 18.69 3.14 -9.19
CA ILE A 407 19.94 2.66 -8.61
C ILE A 407 19.66 1.93 -7.29
N LEU A 408 20.16 0.69 -7.20
CA LEU A 408 20.33 -0.04 -5.95
C LEU A 408 21.79 -0.46 -5.82
N TRP A 409 22.55 0.20 -4.95
CA TRP A 409 23.99 0.00 -4.86
C TRP A 409 24.43 -0.39 -3.45
N ASN A 410 25.14 -1.51 -3.33
CA ASN A 410 25.83 -1.90 -2.10
C ASN A 410 27.13 -1.08 -1.96
N VAL A 411 27.10 -0.05 -1.12
CA VAL A 411 28.20 0.90 -0.96
C VAL A 411 29.29 0.32 -0.06
N ALA A 412 28.92 -0.24 1.10
CA ALA A 412 29.85 -0.73 2.12
C ALA A 412 29.18 -1.67 3.13
N ASP A 413 29.99 -2.39 3.93
CA ASP A 413 29.51 -3.05 5.15
C ASP A 413 29.92 -2.19 6.36
N VAL A 414 28.95 -1.87 7.22
CA VAL A 414 29.12 -1.05 8.42
C VAL A 414 28.87 -1.91 9.66
N VAL A 415 29.82 -1.93 10.58
CA VAL A 415 29.71 -2.61 11.87
C VAL A 415 29.13 -1.64 12.87
N ILE A 416 27.89 -1.86 13.31
CA ILE A 416 27.19 -1.01 14.28
C ILE A 416 27.20 -1.71 15.64
N LYS A 417 27.69 -1.02 16.67
CA LYS A 417 27.70 -1.50 18.06
C LYS A 417 26.94 -0.52 18.95
N PHE A 418 25.84 -0.98 19.52
CA PHE A 418 25.12 -0.26 20.57
C PHE A 418 25.71 -0.63 21.94
N PRO A 419 25.72 0.30 22.92
CA PRO A 419 26.03 -0.03 24.31
C PRO A 419 25.11 -1.15 24.79
N GLU A 420 25.67 -2.18 25.45
CA GLU A 420 24.86 -3.21 26.11
C GLU A 420 24.05 -2.55 27.24
N GLU A 421 22.72 -2.69 27.21
CA GLU A 421 21.90 -2.31 28.37
C GLU A 421 22.08 -3.38 29.46
N ASP A 422 22.44 -2.95 30.69
CA ASP A 422 22.69 -3.84 31.85
C ASP A 422 21.52 -4.78 32.19
N THR A 423 20.34 -4.50 31.63
CA THR A 423 19.20 -5.41 31.63
C THR A 423 18.99 -5.94 30.21
N PRO A 424 19.07 -7.27 29.99
CA PRO A 424 18.66 -7.84 28.71
C PRO A 424 17.15 -7.64 28.58
N THR A 425 16.74 -6.56 27.94
CA THR A 425 15.38 -6.42 27.44
C THR A 425 15.23 -7.55 26.43
N PRO A 426 14.41 -8.57 26.69
CA PRO A 426 14.30 -9.66 25.75
C PRO A 426 13.73 -9.04 24.48
N LEU A 427 14.54 -9.01 23.41
CA LEU A 427 14.06 -8.76 22.06
C LEU A 427 12.84 -9.66 21.91
N GLN A 428 11.66 -9.05 21.95
CA GLN A 428 10.41 -9.79 21.93
C GLN A 428 10.38 -10.40 20.54
N SER A 429 10.84 -11.64 20.44
CA SER A 429 10.86 -12.35 19.18
C SER A 429 9.43 -12.29 18.67
N LYS A 430 9.23 -11.69 17.49
CA LYS A 430 7.94 -11.60 16.78
C LYS A 430 7.31 -12.98 16.47
N ASN A 431 7.83 -14.05 17.07
CA ASN A 431 7.32 -15.40 16.99
C ASN A 431 6.12 -15.55 17.95
N LEU A 432 5.01 -14.90 17.61
CA LEU A 432 3.73 -15.05 18.31
C LEU A 432 3.21 -16.50 18.28
N PHE A 433 3.71 -17.32 17.34
CA PHE A 433 3.23 -18.67 17.05
C PHE A 433 4.21 -19.79 17.45
N THR A 434 5.10 -19.54 18.41
CA THR A 434 5.96 -20.59 18.99
C THR A 434 5.48 -21.02 20.37
N PRO A 435 5.55 -22.32 20.71
CA PRO A 435 5.23 -22.79 22.05
C PRO A 435 6.14 -22.09 23.07
N LYS A 436 5.54 -21.55 24.13
CA LYS A 436 6.29 -20.96 25.24
C LYS A 436 7.02 -22.07 26.00
N PRO A 437 8.15 -21.76 26.66
CA PRO A 437 8.82 -22.75 27.50
C PRO A 437 7.91 -23.19 28.65
N ASP A 438 7.95 -24.50 28.96
CA ASP A 438 7.19 -25.08 30.06
C ASP A 438 7.66 -24.52 31.41
N ILE A 439 6.70 -24.08 32.24
CA ILE A 439 6.98 -23.61 33.60
C ILE A 439 6.77 -24.78 34.58
N GLN A 440 7.85 -25.26 35.19
CA GLN A 440 7.78 -26.29 36.23
C GLN A 440 7.60 -25.66 37.61
N HIS A 441 6.56 -26.07 38.34
CA HIS A 441 6.34 -25.60 39.71
C HIS A 441 7.38 -26.23 40.66
N LEU A 442 8.23 -25.39 41.25
CA LEU A 442 9.17 -25.82 42.29
C LEU A 442 8.45 -25.88 43.64
N PHE A 443 8.12 -27.09 44.08
CA PHE A 443 7.59 -27.31 45.42
C PHE A 443 8.63 -26.94 46.48
N ARG A 444 8.16 -26.52 47.66
CA ARG A 444 9.04 -26.32 48.82
C ARG A 444 9.72 -27.65 49.16
N GLU A 445 11.03 -27.61 49.38
CA GLU A 445 11.77 -28.78 49.84
C GLU A 445 11.25 -29.24 51.21
N PRO A 446 11.03 -30.55 51.41
CA PRO A 446 10.61 -31.06 52.71
C PRO A 446 11.72 -30.83 53.74
N GLU A 447 11.33 -30.40 54.95
CA GLU A 447 12.27 -30.21 56.05
C GLU A 447 13.02 -31.51 56.37
N LYS A 448 14.34 -31.41 56.55
CA LYS A 448 15.18 -32.57 56.91
C LYS A 448 14.86 -33.00 58.34
N ARG A 449 14.36 -34.23 58.50
CA ARG A 449 14.17 -34.86 59.82
C ARG A 449 15.49 -35.38 60.39
N PRO A 450 15.70 -35.31 61.71
CA PRO A 450 16.91 -35.87 62.34
C PRO A 450 16.95 -37.40 62.20
N PRO A 451 18.15 -38.03 62.29
CA PRO A 451 18.28 -39.49 62.25
C PRO A 451 17.55 -40.17 63.43
N ASN A 452 16.87 -41.29 63.15
CA ASN A 452 16.12 -42.06 64.16
C ASN A 452 17.00 -42.51 65.34
N VAL A 453 18.27 -42.82 65.10
CA VAL A 453 19.23 -43.23 66.15
C VAL A 453 19.40 -42.12 67.19
N VAL A 454 19.52 -40.87 66.74
CA VAL A 454 19.64 -39.71 67.63
C VAL A 454 18.36 -39.57 68.45
N SER A 455 17.19 -39.58 67.79
CA SER A 455 15.90 -39.46 68.48
C SER A 455 15.70 -40.57 69.54
N ASN A 456 15.99 -41.83 69.20
CA ASN A 456 15.83 -42.96 70.12
C ASN A 456 16.81 -42.89 71.30
N THR A 457 18.05 -42.46 71.06
CA THR A 457 19.05 -42.29 72.12
C THR A 457 18.59 -41.24 73.13
N PHE A 458 18.11 -40.08 72.67
CA PHE A 458 17.61 -39.03 73.57
C PHE A 458 16.34 -39.45 74.31
N THR A 459 15.44 -40.23 73.70
CA THR A 459 14.28 -40.80 74.40
C THR A 459 14.72 -41.72 75.56
N ALA A 460 15.73 -42.57 75.35
CA ALA A 460 16.27 -43.41 76.42
C ALA A 460 16.93 -42.58 77.54
N LEU A 461 17.66 -41.51 77.17
CA LEU A 461 18.24 -40.58 78.14
C LEU A 461 17.16 -39.86 78.97
N VAL A 462 16.01 -39.53 78.39
CA VAL A 462 14.88 -38.92 79.13
C VAL A 462 14.25 -39.90 80.13
N LEU A 463 14.26 -41.21 79.86
CA LEU A 463 13.77 -42.23 80.79
C LEU A 463 14.78 -42.55 81.91
N ALA A 464 16.07 -42.27 81.72
CA ALA A 464 17.12 -42.62 82.67
C ALA A 464 16.95 -41.97 84.07
N PRO A 465 16.60 -40.66 84.21
CA PRO A 465 16.31 -40.06 85.51
C PRO A 465 15.19 -40.74 86.28
N LEU A 466 14.16 -41.27 85.60
CA LEU A 466 13.07 -42.00 86.26
C LEU A 466 13.57 -43.32 86.87
N LEU A 467 14.44 -44.04 86.14
CA LEU A 467 15.10 -45.24 86.65
C LEU A 467 15.97 -44.90 87.87
N LEU A 468 16.78 -43.84 87.77
CA LEU A 468 17.61 -43.35 88.87
C LEU A 468 16.79 -43.02 90.11
N LEU A 469 15.63 -42.38 89.96
CA LEU A 469 14.70 -42.07 91.06
C LEU A 469 14.29 -43.34 91.82
N PHE A 470 13.91 -44.41 91.12
CA PHE A 470 13.55 -45.68 91.76
C PHE A 470 14.74 -46.32 92.50
N ILE A 471 15.94 -46.28 91.92
CA ILE A 471 17.16 -46.75 92.61
C ILE A 471 17.39 -45.98 93.91
N LEU A 472 17.27 -44.65 93.86
CA LEU A 472 17.47 -43.79 95.03
C LEU A 472 16.40 -44.03 96.10
N TRP A 473 15.14 -44.24 95.72
CA TRP A 473 14.07 -44.58 96.67
C TRP A 473 14.34 -45.87 97.42
N VAL A 474 14.83 -46.91 96.73
CA VAL A 474 15.25 -48.16 97.36
C VAL A 474 16.41 -47.93 98.31
N LYS A 475 17.41 -47.13 97.91
CA LYS A 475 18.59 -46.82 98.74
C LYS A 475 18.25 -46.00 99.99
N ILE A 476 17.27 -45.09 99.90
CA ILE A 476 16.79 -44.27 101.02
C ILE A 476 15.86 -45.07 101.95
N GLY A 477 15.30 -46.19 101.48
CA GLY A 477 14.36 -47.02 102.25
C GLY A 477 12.91 -46.51 102.19
N VAL A 478 12.54 -45.79 101.12
CA VAL A 478 11.15 -45.36 100.89
C VAL A 478 10.27 -46.61 100.76
N ASN A 479 9.26 -46.73 101.62
CA ASN A 479 8.35 -47.87 101.63
C ASN A 479 6.88 -47.40 101.66
N ILE A 480 5.98 -48.34 101.40
CA ILE A 480 4.52 -48.11 101.35
C ILE A 480 3.85 -48.76 102.59
N SER A 481 4.56 -48.84 103.73
CA SER A 481 4.08 -49.58 104.91
C SER A 481 2.79 -49.02 105.53
N ASN A 482 2.55 -47.72 105.37
CA ASN A 482 1.39 -47.02 105.91
C ASN A 482 0.19 -46.99 104.94
N PHE A 483 0.12 -47.90 103.96
CA PHE A 483 -1.00 -47.99 103.04
C PHE A 483 -2.19 -48.70 103.67
N SER A 484 -3.28 -47.95 103.88
CA SER A 484 -4.53 -48.48 104.42
C SER A 484 -5.43 -48.95 103.29
N PHE A 485 -5.86 -50.21 103.33
CA PHE A 485 -6.86 -50.78 102.40
C PHE A 485 -8.29 -50.32 102.74
N SER A 486 -8.49 -49.00 102.90
CA SER A 486 -9.83 -48.43 103.04
C SER A 486 -10.45 -48.14 101.67
N PRO A 487 -11.79 -48.20 101.52
CA PRO A 487 -12.44 -47.90 100.25
C PRO A 487 -12.08 -46.51 99.69
N SER A 488 -11.97 -45.49 100.55
CA SER A 488 -11.58 -44.14 100.13
C SER A 488 -10.15 -44.05 99.61
N THR A 489 -9.21 -44.81 100.21
CA THR A 489 -7.80 -44.83 99.76
C THR A 489 -7.68 -45.49 98.39
N LEU A 490 -8.38 -46.61 98.19
CA LEU A 490 -8.36 -47.35 96.92
C LEU A 490 -9.02 -46.55 95.78
N ILE A 491 -10.21 -45.98 96.03
CA ILE A 491 -10.94 -45.17 95.03
C ILE A 491 -10.14 -43.92 94.67
N PHE A 492 -9.47 -43.28 95.64
CA PHE A 492 -8.63 -42.11 95.35
C PHE A 492 -7.45 -42.44 94.43
N HIS A 493 -6.66 -43.48 94.74
CA HIS A 493 -5.50 -43.84 93.91
C HIS A 493 -5.91 -44.38 92.54
N LEU A 494 -6.98 -45.18 92.47
CA LEU A 494 -7.50 -45.68 91.20
C LEU A 494 -8.09 -44.54 90.35
N GLY A 495 -8.83 -43.61 90.97
CA GLY A 495 -9.36 -42.42 90.30
C GLY A 495 -8.24 -41.51 89.78
N HIS A 496 -7.18 -41.33 90.56
CA HIS A 496 -6.00 -40.58 90.11
C HIS A 496 -5.26 -41.26 88.94
N ALA A 497 -5.05 -42.57 89.01
CA ALA A 497 -4.48 -43.34 87.91
C ALA A 497 -5.37 -43.29 86.65
N ALA A 498 -6.70 -43.36 86.81
CA ALA A 498 -7.66 -43.24 85.73
C ALA A 498 -7.65 -41.85 85.07
N MET A 499 -7.46 -40.78 85.85
CA MET A 499 -7.27 -39.43 85.29
C MET A 499 -5.97 -39.30 84.49
N LEU A 500 -4.85 -39.86 84.98
CA LEU A 500 -3.59 -39.88 84.22
C LEU A 500 -3.71 -40.74 82.94
N GLY A 501 -4.38 -41.88 83.03
CA GLY A 501 -4.71 -42.72 81.87
C GLY A 501 -5.59 -41.96 80.86
N LEU A 502 -6.58 -41.20 81.33
CA LEU A 502 -7.42 -40.35 80.48
C LEU A 502 -6.58 -39.29 79.75
N MET A 503 -5.55 -38.72 80.37
CA MET A 503 -4.63 -37.78 79.69
C MET A 503 -3.86 -38.46 78.55
N TYR A 504 -3.48 -39.73 78.70
CA TYR A 504 -2.87 -40.50 77.62
C TYR A 504 -3.88 -40.81 76.48
N VAL A 505 -5.12 -41.16 76.82
CA VAL A 505 -6.17 -41.37 75.81
C VAL A 505 -6.53 -40.05 75.10
N TYR A 506 -6.45 -38.91 75.79
CA TYR A 506 -6.56 -37.59 75.18
C TYR A 506 -5.46 -37.33 74.17
N TRP A 507 -4.20 -37.63 74.51
CA TRP A 507 -3.09 -37.45 73.59
C TRP A 507 -3.22 -38.31 72.32
N THR A 508 -3.85 -39.48 72.41
CA THR A 508 -3.92 -40.45 71.31
C THR A 508 -5.20 -40.37 70.48
N GLN A 509 -6.37 -40.09 71.08
CA GLN A 509 -7.67 -40.31 70.41
C GLN A 509 -8.77 -39.29 70.76
N LEU A 510 -8.90 -38.87 72.02
CA LEU A 510 -10.06 -38.05 72.44
C LEU A 510 -9.90 -36.58 72.03
N ASN A 511 -11.00 -35.94 71.65
CA ASN A 511 -11.04 -34.49 71.54
C ASN A 511 -11.19 -33.82 72.92
N MET A 512 -10.94 -32.50 72.95
CA MET A 512 -10.92 -31.74 74.19
C MET A 512 -12.24 -31.83 74.98
N PHE A 513 -13.41 -31.74 74.34
CA PHE A 513 -14.70 -31.74 75.02
C PHE A 513 -15.04 -33.11 75.64
N GLN A 514 -14.72 -34.20 74.94
CA GLN A 514 -14.89 -35.56 75.47
C GLN A 514 -13.99 -35.79 76.69
N THR A 515 -12.71 -35.39 76.59
CA THR A 515 -11.77 -35.46 77.71
C THR A 515 -12.28 -34.67 78.91
N LEU A 516 -12.75 -33.43 78.71
CA LEU A 516 -13.29 -32.61 79.81
C LEU A 516 -14.51 -33.25 80.47
N LYS A 517 -15.42 -33.88 79.70
CA LYS A 517 -16.57 -34.60 80.26
C LYS A 517 -16.14 -35.78 81.13
N TYR A 518 -15.25 -36.63 80.64
CA TYR A 518 -14.76 -37.78 81.41
C TYR A 518 -13.92 -37.34 82.62
N LEU A 519 -13.11 -36.30 82.46
CA LEU A 519 -12.30 -35.72 83.52
C LEU A 519 -13.15 -35.10 84.62
N ALA A 520 -14.26 -34.43 84.28
CA ALA A 520 -15.20 -33.88 85.27
C ALA A 520 -15.83 -35.00 86.12
N LEU A 521 -16.27 -36.09 85.48
CA LEU A 521 -16.84 -37.24 86.19
C LEU A 521 -15.81 -37.93 87.08
N LEU A 522 -14.63 -38.29 86.54
CA LEU A 522 -13.54 -38.91 87.32
C LEU A 522 -13.02 -37.97 88.42
N GLY A 523 -12.99 -36.67 88.15
CA GLY A 523 -12.54 -35.62 89.05
C GLY A 523 -13.44 -35.50 90.28
N ILE A 524 -14.77 -35.48 90.10
CA ILE A 524 -15.73 -35.45 91.22
C ILE A 524 -15.56 -36.69 92.11
N VAL A 525 -15.47 -37.88 91.51
CA VAL A 525 -15.30 -39.14 92.25
C VAL A 525 -13.98 -39.15 93.02
N THR A 526 -12.89 -38.76 92.37
CA THR A 526 -11.55 -38.71 93.00
C THR A 526 -11.49 -37.65 94.10
N PHE A 527 -12.14 -36.50 93.91
CA PHE A 527 -12.20 -35.42 94.89
C PHE A 527 -12.88 -35.87 96.19
N LEU A 528 -14.07 -36.48 96.11
CA LEU A 528 -14.80 -36.95 97.29
C LEU A 528 -14.03 -38.05 98.05
N ALA A 529 -13.45 -39.01 97.32
CA ALA A 529 -12.64 -40.08 97.90
C ALA A 529 -11.36 -39.53 98.56
N GLY A 530 -10.69 -38.58 97.90
CA GLY A 530 -9.52 -37.88 98.40
C GLY A 530 -9.80 -37.09 99.67
N ASN A 531 -10.89 -36.32 99.71
CA ASN A 531 -11.30 -35.56 100.90
C ASN A 531 -11.45 -36.47 102.13
N ARG A 532 -12.15 -37.61 101.97
CA ARG A 532 -12.33 -38.59 103.05
C ARG A 532 -11.02 -39.29 103.45
N MET A 533 -10.18 -39.64 102.48
CA MET A 533 -8.87 -40.25 102.74
C MET A 533 -7.95 -39.29 103.50
N LEU A 534 -7.86 -38.03 103.07
CA LEU A 534 -7.02 -37.01 103.70
C LEU A 534 -7.51 -36.69 105.11
N ALA A 535 -8.82 -36.58 105.34
CA ALA A 535 -9.38 -36.40 106.69
C ALA A 535 -9.01 -37.55 107.63
N HIS A 536 -9.10 -38.82 107.18
CA HIS A 536 -8.69 -39.97 107.98
C HIS A 536 -7.18 -40.00 108.26
N LYS A 537 -6.35 -39.57 107.31
CA LYS A 537 -4.90 -39.46 107.49
C LYS A 537 -4.53 -38.32 108.44
N ALA A 538 -5.24 -37.20 108.40
CA ALA A 538 -5.03 -36.06 109.29
C ALA A 538 -5.32 -36.41 110.76
N VAL A 539 -6.29 -37.28 111.03
CA VAL A 539 -6.59 -37.78 112.40
C VAL A 539 -5.46 -38.65 112.97
N LYS A 540 -4.62 -39.25 112.13
CA LYS A 540 -3.45 -40.07 112.55
C LYS A 540 -2.15 -39.26 112.63
N ARG A 541 -2.19 -37.96 112.35
CA ARG A 541 -1.05 -37.06 112.36
C ARG A 541 -0.98 -36.34 113.69
#